data_AF-A0A835LRY9-F1
#
_entry.id   AF-A0A835LRY9-F1
#
_cell.length_a   1.000
_cell.length_b   1.000
_cell.length_c   1.000
_cell.angle_alpha   90.00
_cell.angle_beta   90.00
_cell.angle_gamma   90.00
#
_symmetry.space_group_name_H-M   'P 1'
#
loop_
_entity.id
_entity.type
_entity.pdbx_description
1 polymer ?
#
loop_
_entity_poly.entity_id
_entity_poly.type
_entity_poly.pdbx_seq_one_letter_code
_entity_poly.pdbx_strand_id
1 'polypeptide(L)'
;MRVKYKNSVKDPGIQGVLIMNGDRFMFAPDDPTSVKLNVGVESLKQHLVNKKAALLNLTLDPAIIQGGGCIIFEFENFSDRNVCRDFVSKVLTKKLCGEDHKAVCAERLNAAEIELRMKLLQENSELQKLHKQFAITGVLSESEFWATRK
;
A
#
# COMPACT_ATOMS: atom_id res chain seq x y z
N MET A 1 13.85 11.19 8.32
CA MET A 1 14.09 11.53 6.89
C MET A 1 13.49 12.90 6.63
N ARG A 2 14.14 13.80 5.87
CA ARG A 2 13.59 15.13 5.59
C ARG A 2 12.48 15.02 4.52
N VAL A 3 11.34 15.64 4.78
CA VAL A 3 10.17 15.64 3.90
C VAL A 3 9.41 16.95 3.99
N LYS A 4 8.52 17.20 3.04
CA LYS A 4 7.44 18.18 3.17
C LYS A 4 6.10 17.47 3.33
N TYR A 5 5.38 17.79 4.38
CA TYR A 5 4.00 17.36 4.59
C TYR A 5 3.05 18.27 3.82
N LYS A 6 2.12 17.70 3.06
CA LYS A 6 1.18 18.46 2.22
C LYS A 6 -0.25 17.96 2.41
N ASN A 7 -1.20 18.89 2.47
CA ASN A 7 -2.63 18.57 2.45
C ASN A 7 -3.15 18.40 1.01
N SER A 8 -2.40 18.90 0.02
CA SER A 8 -2.70 18.78 -1.41
C SER A 8 -1.42 18.82 -2.24
N VAL A 9 -1.46 18.27 -3.46
CA VAL A 9 -0.29 18.26 -4.37
C VAL A 9 0.19 19.68 -4.70
N LYS A 10 -0.73 20.64 -4.76
CA LYS A 10 -0.46 22.06 -5.08
C LYS A 10 0.03 22.89 -3.89
N ASP A 11 -0.09 22.36 -2.68
CA ASP A 11 0.35 23.03 -1.45
C ASP A 11 1.87 23.23 -1.48
N PRO A 12 2.45 24.34 -0.97
CA PRO A 12 3.91 24.44 -0.79
C PRO A 12 4.49 23.40 0.18
N GLY A 13 3.68 22.90 1.11
CA GLY A 13 4.04 21.91 2.11
C GLY A 13 4.81 22.45 3.31
N ILE A 14 4.67 21.78 4.45
CA ILE A 14 5.38 22.09 5.70
C ILE A 14 6.64 21.25 5.74
N GLN A 15 7.80 21.90 5.85
CA GLN A 15 9.10 21.24 5.97
C GLN A 15 9.24 20.58 7.35
N GLY A 16 9.77 19.36 7.38
CA GLY A 16 10.08 18.69 8.63
C GLY A 16 10.74 17.34 8.45
N VAL A 17 10.67 16.53 9.50
CA VAL A 17 11.26 15.21 9.57
C VAL A 17 10.16 14.17 9.73
N LEU A 18 10.13 13.21 8.80
CA LEU A 18 9.36 11.98 8.93
C LEU A 18 10.16 10.94 9.71
N ILE A 19 9.52 10.40 10.74
CA ILE A 19 10.00 9.34 11.60
C ILE A 19 9.03 8.17 11.45
N MET A 20 9.56 6.99 11.11
CA MET A 20 8.78 5.77 10.94
C MET A 20 9.26 4.76 11.97
N ASN A 21 8.37 4.39 12.88
CA ASN A 21 8.58 3.32 13.85
C ASN A 21 7.70 2.15 13.46
N GLY A 22 8.00 0.93 13.92
CA GLY A 22 7.33 -0.30 13.48
C GLY A 22 5.79 -0.27 13.54
N ASP A 23 5.23 0.59 14.38
CA ASP A 23 3.81 0.79 14.63
C ASP A 23 3.26 2.17 14.19
N ARG A 24 4.09 3.18 13.88
CA ARG A 24 3.61 4.57 13.68
C ARG A 24 4.42 5.39 12.68
N PHE A 25 3.75 6.35 12.06
CA PHE A 25 4.32 7.47 11.30
C PHE A 25 4.19 8.76 12.11
N MET A 26 5.32 9.42 12.34
CA MET A 26 5.36 10.71 13.01
C MET A 26 6.02 11.74 12.12
N PHE A 27 5.37 12.89 11.95
CA PHE A 27 5.96 14.05 11.29
C PHE A 27 6.22 15.13 12.34
N ALA A 28 7.48 15.50 12.46
CA ALA A 28 7.93 16.61 13.28
C ALA A 28 8.28 17.79 12.34
N PRO A 29 7.48 18.87 12.32
CA PRO A 29 7.79 20.05 11.52
C PRO A 29 9.06 20.74 12.05
N ASP A 30 9.81 21.39 11.16
CA ASP A 30 10.97 22.20 11.52
C ASP A 30 10.53 23.44 12.35
N ASP A 31 9.36 23.98 12.06
CA ASP A 31 8.70 25.02 12.85
C ASP A 31 7.82 24.39 13.95
N PRO A 32 8.10 24.65 15.24
CA PRO A 32 7.38 24.03 16.35
C PRO A 32 5.93 24.51 16.48
N THR A 33 5.55 25.62 15.84
CA THR A 33 4.16 26.13 15.83
C THR A 33 3.28 25.44 14.78
N SER A 34 3.91 24.72 13.84
CA SER A 34 3.23 23.98 12.80
C SER A 34 2.61 22.67 13.29
N VAL A 35 1.70 22.13 12.49
CA VAL A 35 0.96 20.90 12.81
C VAL A 35 1.88 19.69 12.84
N LYS A 36 1.83 18.95 13.95
CA LYS A 36 2.49 17.65 14.11
C LYS A 36 1.56 16.56 13.63
N LEU A 37 2.12 15.53 12.98
CA LEU A 37 1.37 14.34 12.61
C LEU A 37 1.81 13.16 13.46
N ASN A 38 0.85 12.38 13.96
CA ASN A 38 1.13 11.11 14.60
C ASN A 38 0.04 10.10 14.25
N VAL A 39 0.37 9.18 13.35
CA VAL A 39 -0.58 8.26 12.73
C VAL A 39 -0.10 6.84 12.93
N GLY A 40 -0.93 6.00 13.52
CA GLY A 40 -0.63 4.59 13.67
C GLY A 40 -0.78 3.85 12.34
N VAL A 41 0.10 2.88 12.12
CA VAL A 41 0.17 2.12 10.86
C VAL A 41 -1.10 1.30 10.60
N GLU A 42 -1.85 0.97 11.65
CA GLU A 42 -3.15 0.29 11.60
C GLU A 42 -4.20 1.12 10.87
N SER A 43 -4.10 2.45 10.94
CA SER A 43 -5.00 3.35 10.22
C SER A 43 -4.69 3.44 8.73
N LEU A 44 -3.57 2.89 8.26
CA LEU A 44 -3.25 2.89 6.84
C LEU A 44 -4.14 1.91 6.09
N LYS A 45 -4.65 2.40 4.95
CA LYS A 45 -5.46 1.62 4.02
C LYS A 45 -4.72 1.37 2.70
N GLN A 46 -4.09 2.40 2.15
CA GLN A 46 -3.43 2.30 0.85
C GLN A 46 -2.31 3.35 0.72
N HIS A 47 -1.39 3.13 -0.22
CA HIS A 47 -0.45 4.14 -0.67
C HIS A 47 -0.46 4.29 -2.19
N LEU A 48 -0.12 5.48 -2.67
CA LEU A 48 0.10 5.78 -4.08
C LEU A 48 1.40 6.55 -4.25
N VAL A 49 2.23 6.08 -5.17
CA VAL A 49 3.50 6.74 -5.53
C VAL A 49 3.35 7.52 -6.83
N ASN A 50 3.92 8.73 -6.86
CA ASN A 50 4.03 9.48 -8.10
C ASN A 50 5.28 9.03 -8.90
N LYS A 51 5.13 8.76 -10.20
CA LYS A 51 6.24 8.35 -11.06
C LYS A 51 7.19 9.51 -11.42
N LYS A 52 6.70 10.75 -11.46
CA LYS A 52 7.44 11.93 -11.93
C LYS A 52 8.05 12.77 -10.81
N ALA A 53 7.56 12.60 -9.59
CA ALA A 53 8.04 13.32 -8.41
C ALA A 53 8.26 12.34 -7.26
N ALA A 54 9.13 12.70 -6.32
CA ALA A 54 9.31 11.94 -5.10
C ALA A 54 8.15 12.20 -4.12
N LEU A 55 6.92 11.95 -4.56
CA LEU A 55 5.69 12.09 -3.77
C LEU A 55 5.13 10.72 -3.39
N LEU A 56 4.70 10.59 -2.13
CA LEU A 56 3.97 9.45 -1.60
C LEU A 56 2.68 9.94 -0.96
N ASN A 57 1.56 9.40 -1.43
CA ASN A 57 0.25 9.65 -0.86
C ASN A 57 -0.16 8.44 -0.01
N LEU A 58 -0.56 8.68 1.24
CA LEU A 58 -1.06 7.67 2.16
C LEU A 58 -2.54 7.93 2.40
N THR A 59 -3.36 6.91 2.17
CA THR A 59 -4.80 6.96 2.44
C THR A 59 -5.08 6.27 3.77
N LEU A 60 -5.79 6.98 4.65
CA LEU A 60 -6.20 6.50 5.95
C LEU A 60 -7.59 5.86 5.88
N ASP A 61 -7.80 4.85 6.72
CA ASP A 61 -9.06 4.13 6.81
C ASP A 61 -10.12 4.97 7.54
N PRO A 62 -11.23 5.37 6.87
CA PRO A 62 -12.27 6.16 7.50
C PRO A 62 -12.97 5.44 8.66
N ALA A 63 -12.86 4.11 8.75
CA ALA A 63 -13.40 3.34 9.87
C ALA A 63 -12.56 3.50 11.16
N ILE A 64 -11.27 3.84 11.02
CA ILE A 64 -10.34 4.03 12.14
C ILE A 64 -10.19 5.51 12.47
N ILE A 65 -10.09 6.36 11.43
CA ILE A 65 -10.00 7.82 11.57
C ILE A 65 -11.27 8.43 10.99
N GLN A 66 -12.17 8.83 11.88
CA GLN A 66 -13.45 9.43 11.53
C GLN A 66 -13.23 10.68 10.67
N GLY A 67 -13.70 10.62 9.42
CA GLY A 67 -13.50 11.66 8.41
C GLY A 67 -12.68 11.21 7.19
N GLY A 68 -11.88 10.16 7.32
CA GLY A 68 -10.95 9.74 6.27
C GLY A 68 -9.90 10.82 5.94
N GLY A 69 -8.75 10.43 5.41
CA GLY A 69 -7.69 11.41 5.14
C GLY A 69 -6.68 10.93 4.12
N CYS A 70 -6.10 11.89 3.41
CA CYS A 70 -4.97 11.68 2.54
C CYS A 70 -3.80 12.49 3.07
N ILE A 71 -2.71 11.81 3.41
CA ILE A 71 -1.46 12.45 3.79
C ILE A 71 -0.53 12.38 2.61
N ILE A 72 0.04 13.52 2.22
CA ILE A 72 0.99 13.58 1.13
C ILE A 72 2.35 13.95 1.71
N PHE A 73 3.36 13.13 1.44
CA PHE A 73 4.75 13.43 1.72
C PHE A 73 5.52 13.63 0.43
N GLU A 74 6.18 14.78 0.34
CA GLU A 74 7.17 15.08 -0.70
C GLU A 74 8.57 14.88 -0.13
N PHE A 75 9.34 14.03 -0.78
CA PHE A 75 10.70 13.71 -0.39
C PHE A 75 11.68 14.48 -1.27
N GLU A 76 12.88 14.73 -0.75
CA GLU A 76 13.95 15.38 -1.51
C GLU A 76 14.44 14.49 -2.67
N ASN A 77 14.36 13.16 -2.51
CA ASN A 77 14.83 12.20 -3.48
C ASN A 77 13.94 10.93 -3.53
N PHE A 78 14.06 10.19 -4.64
CA PHE A 78 13.31 8.95 -4.85
C PHE A 78 13.73 7.81 -3.92
N SER A 79 14.98 7.80 -3.45
CA SER A 79 15.50 6.76 -2.55
C SER A 79 14.76 6.78 -1.22
N ASP A 80 14.66 7.95 -0.58
CA ASP A 80 13.95 8.13 0.69
C ASP A 80 12.46 7.85 0.54
N ARG A 81 11.86 8.29 -0.59
CA ARG A 81 10.47 7.95 -0.92
C ARG A 81 10.26 6.45 -1.03
N ASN A 82 11.21 5.72 -1.63
CA ASN A 82 11.12 4.27 -1.78
C ASN A 82 11.28 3.55 -0.44
N VAL A 83 12.15 4.03 0.45
CA VAL A 83 12.26 3.53 1.84
C VAL A 83 10.91 3.65 2.55
N CYS A 84 10.25 4.80 2.45
CA CYS A 84 8.91 4.99 3.03
C CYS A 84 7.86 4.09 2.38
N ARG A 85 7.84 4.01 1.04
CA ARG A 85 6.93 3.12 0.29
C ARG A 85 7.07 1.66 0.72
N ASP A 86 8.31 1.19 0.88
CA ASP A 86 8.59 -0.20 1.25
C ASP A 86 8.19 -0.48 2.69
N PHE A 87 8.42 0.47 3.59
CA PHE A 87 7.92 0.41 4.95
C PHE A 87 6.39 0.31 4.99
N VAL A 88 5.68 1.23 4.33
CA VAL A 88 4.20 1.20 4.23
C VAL A 88 3.70 -0.09 3.61
N SER A 89 4.35 -0.56 2.53
CA SER A 89 3.99 -1.81 1.88
C SER A 89 4.12 -3.00 2.81
N LYS A 90 5.22 -3.08 3.58
CA LYS A 90 5.42 -4.13 4.57
C LYS A 90 4.33 -4.12 5.63
N VAL A 91 3.94 -2.96 6.14
CA VAL A 91 2.91 -2.88 7.16
C VAL A 91 1.53 -3.24 6.61
N LEU A 92 1.17 -2.75 5.43
CA LEU A 92 -0.09 -3.13 4.77
C LEU A 92 -0.15 -4.64 4.49
N THR A 93 0.95 -5.22 4.04
CA THR A 93 1.08 -6.68 3.88
C THR A 93 0.92 -7.38 5.23
N LYS A 94 1.58 -6.93 6.30
CA LYS A 94 1.42 -7.50 7.65
C LYS A 94 -0.04 -7.46 8.13
N LYS A 95 -0.76 -6.36 7.88
CA LYS A 95 -2.18 -6.18 8.25
C LYS A 95 -3.10 -7.19 7.56
N LEU A 96 -2.76 -7.62 6.35
CA LEU A 96 -3.59 -8.56 5.58
C LEU A 96 -3.36 -10.02 5.94
N CYS A 97 -2.19 -10.41 6.44
CA CYS A 97 -1.87 -11.84 6.70
C CYS A 97 -1.72 -12.24 8.16
N GLY A 98 -1.76 -11.30 9.12
CA GLY A 98 -1.45 -11.62 10.51
C GLY A 98 0.00 -12.09 10.70
N GLU A 99 0.44 -12.22 11.96
CA GLU A 99 1.85 -12.47 12.29
C GLU A 99 2.34 -13.89 11.94
N ASP A 100 1.44 -14.82 11.61
CA ASP A 100 1.76 -16.25 11.41
C ASP A 100 1.83 -16.71 9.95
N HIS A 101 1.34 -15.94 8.98
CA HIS A 101 1.24 -16.40 7.58
C HIS A 101 2.17 -15.63 6.63
N LYS A 102 3.48 -15.72 6.89
CA LYS A 102 4.54 -15.17 6.00
C LYS A 102 4.51 -15.78 4.58
N ALA A 103 3.88 -16.93 4.39
CA ALA A 103 3.75 -17.63 3.10
C ALA A 103 2.55 -17.17 2.25
N VAL A 104 1.50 -16.61 2.86
CA VAL A 104 0.25 -16.23 2.17
C VAL A 104 0.32 -14.80 1.63
N CYS A 105 1.14 -13.94 2.25
CA CYS A 105 1.23 -12.53 1.85
C CYS A 105 2.09 -12.21 0.63
N ALA A 106 2.65 -13.23 -0.02
CA ALA A 106 3.20 -13.10 -1.37
C ALA A 106 2.11 -12.80 -2.42
N GLU A 107 0.84 -12.83 -2.03
CA GLU A 107 -0.33 -12.62 -2.89
C GLU A 107 -0.79 -11.16 -3.05
N ARG A 108 0.08 -10.17 -2.83
CA ARG A 108 -0.11 -8.88 -3.52
C ARG A 108 0.38 -9.06 -4.94
N LEU A 109 -0.48 -9.66 -5.76
CA LEU A 109 -0.26 -9.90 -7.20
C LEU A 109 0.29 -8.63 -7.84
N ASN A 110 1.56 -8.69 -8.22
CA ASN A 110 2.18 -7.67 -9.04
C ASN A 110 1.36 -7.58 -10.34
N ALA A 111 1.16 -6.39 -10.92
CA ALA A 111 0.30 -6.25 -12.11
C ALA A 111 0.70 -7.21 -13.24
N ALA A 112 1.99 -7.53 -13.34
CA ALA A 112 2.55 -8.52 -14.26
C ALA A 112 2.04 -9.96 -14.02
N GLU A 113 1.76 -10.33 -12.77
CA GLU A 113 1.28 -11.67 -12.41
C GLU A 113 -0.24 -11.79 -12.62
N ILE A 114 -0.98 -10.70 -12.44
CA ILE A 114 -2.39 -10.60 -12.89
C ILE A 114 -2.46 -10.74 -14.41
N GLU A 115 -1.59 -10.04 -15.14
CA GLU A 115 -1.52 -10.11 -16.61
C GLU A 115 -1.17 -11.52 -17.10
N LEU A 116 -0.22 -12.19 -16.44
CA LEU A 116 0.13 -13.59 -16.75
C LEU A 116 -1.04 -14.55 -16.49
N ARG A 117 -1.75 -14.39 -15.37
CA ARG A 117 -2.95 -15.20 -15.06
C ARG A 117 -4.07 -14.97 -16.07
N MET A 118 -4.30 -13.72 -16.49
CA MET A 118 -5.25 -13.39 -17.55
C MET A 118 -4.85 -14.04 -18.88
N LYS A 119 -3.57 -13.99 -19.24
CA LYS A 119 -3.06 -14.62 -20.46
C LYS A 119 -3.21 -16.14 -20.45
N LEU A 120 -2.88 -16.80 -19.33
CA LEU A 120 -3.10 -18.24 -19.13
C LEU A 120 -4.57 -18.65 -19.28
N LEU A 121 -5.49 -17.86 -18.73
CA LEU A 121 -6.93 -18.08 -18.88
C LEU A 121 -7.43 -17.84 -20.32
N GLN A 122 -6.74 -17.02 -21.10
CA GLN A 122 -7.04 -16.83 -22.53
C GLN A 122 -6.50 -17.96 -23.39
N GLU A 123 -5.29 -18.45 -23.09
CA GLU A 123 -4.62 -19.51 -23.85
C GLU A 123 -5.21 -20.90 -23.56
N ASN A 124 -5.66 -21.16 -22.32
CA ASN A 124 -6.21 -22.44 -21.92
C ASN A 124 -7.72 -22.35 -21.64
N SER A 125 -8.52 -22.77 -22.62
CA SER A 125 -9.98 -22.75 -22.54
C SER A 125 -10.57 -23.68 -21.47
N GLU A 126 -9.88 -24.76 -21.11
CA GLU A 126 -10.30 -25.64 -20.01
C GLU A 126 -10.05 -24.99 -18.66
N LEU A 127 -8.88 -24.36 -18.50
CA LEU A 127 -8.53 -23.58 -17.31
C LEU A 127 -9.53 -22.43 -17.09
N GLN A 128 -9.95 -21.76 -18.17
CA GLN A 128 -10.97 -20.72 -18.10
C GLN A 128 -12.32 -21.25 -17.59
N LYS A 129 -12.74 -22.43 -18.06
CA LYS A 129 -14.00 -23.06 -17.60
C LYS A 129 -13.92 -23.41 -16.12
N LEU A 130 -12.79 -23.97 -15.67
CA LEU A 130 -12.56 -24.28 -14.26
C LEU A 130 -12.55 -23.00 -13.41
N HIS A 131 -11.91 -21.92 -13.87
CA HIS A 131 -11.92 -20.64 -13.15
C HIS A 131 -13.35 -20.09 -12.99
N LYS A 132 -14.17 -20.18 -14.04
CA LYS A 132 -15.58 -19.79 -13.97
C LYS A 132 -16.39 -20.68 -13.02
N GLN A 133 -16.10 -21.98 -12.95
CA GLN A 133 -16.86 -22.92 -12.13
C GLN A 133 -16.45 -22.96 -10.67
N PHE A 134 -15.20 -22.59 -10.33
CA PHE A 134 -14.69 -22.69 -8.97
C PHE A 134 -14.44 -21.32 -8.33
N ALA A 135 -13.85 -20.37 -9.06
CA ALA A 135 -13.54 -19.05 -8.51
C ALA A 135 -14.73 -18.09 -8.58
N ILE A 136 -15.49 -18.06 -9.68
CA ILE A 136 -16.63 -17.12 -9.84
C ILE A 136 -17.86 -17.55 -9.03
N THR A 137 -18.09 -18.85 -8.90
CA THR A 137 -19.18 -19.43 -8.08
C THR A 137 -18.89 -19.38 -6.58
N GLY A 138 -17.68 -18.95 -6.18
CA GLY A 138 -17.26 -18.83 -4.79
C GLY A 138 -16.96 -20.17 -4.10
N VAL A 139 -16.75 -21.24 -4.86
CA VAL A 139 -16.38 -22.57 -4.33
C VAL A 139 -14.94 -22.59 -3.84
N LEU A 140 -14.05 -21.87 -4.52
CA LEU A 140 -12.67 -21.64 -4.13
C LEU A 140 -12.36 -20.15 -4.22
N SER A 141 -11.49 -19.64 -3.36
CA SER A 141 -10.89 -18.32 -3.56
C SER A 141 -9.95 -18.33 -4.77
N GLU A 142 -9.69 -17.15 -5.36
CA GLU A 142 -8.74 -17.01 -6.48
C GLU A 142 -7.36 -17.61 -6.12
N SER A 143 -6.91 -17.39 -4.89
CA SER A 143 -5.63 -17.91 -4.38
C SER A 143 -5.60 -19.43 -4.35
N GLU A 144 -6.63 -20.07 -3.79
CA GLU A 144 -6.77 -21.53 -3.74
C GLU A 144 -6.85 -22.13 -5.14
N PHE A 145 -7.58 -21.51 -6.06
CA PHE A 145 -7.69 -21.97 -7.44
C PHE A 145 -6.31 -22.03 -8.12
N TRP A 146 -5.50 -20.98 -8.00
CA TRP A 146 -4.16 -20.93 -8.60
C TRP A 146 -3.13 -21.76 -7.83
N ALA A 147 -3.27 -21.95 -6.52
CA ALA A 147 -2.37 -22.76 -5.71
C ALA A 147 -2.39 -24.25 -6.11
N THR A 148 -3.53 -24.77 -6.54
CA THR A 148 -3.68 -26.16 -7.03
C THR A 148 -3.06 -26.41 -8.42
N ARG A 149 -2.43 -25.39 -9.01
CA ARG A 149 -1.89 -25.42 -10.39
C ARG A 149 -0.39 -25.10 -10.48
N LYS A 150 0.33 -25.14 -9.35
CA LYS A 150 1.80 -25.07 -9.30
C LYS A 150 2.46 -26.39 -9.67
#